data_AF-A0A520HNW9-F1
#
_entry.id   AF-A0A520HNW9-F1
#
_cell.length_a   1.000
_cell.length_b   1.000
_cell.length_c   1.000
_cell.angle_alpha   90.00
_cell.angle_beta   90.00
_cell.angle_gamma   90.00
#
_symmetry.space_group_name_H-M   'P 1'
#
loop_
_entity.id
_entity.type
_entity.pdbx_description
1 polymer ?
#
loop_
_entity_poly.entity_id
_entity_poly.type
_entity_poly.pdbx_seq_one_letter_code
_entity_poly.pdbx_strand_id
1 'polypeptide(L)' 'MAANRTFSIIKPDATRRNLTGAVTKMLEDAGLRIVASKRIQMTREQAEGFYAVHRER' A
#
# COMPACT_ATOMS: atom_id res chain seq x y z
N MET A 1 -8.22 -10.16 21.68
CA MET A 1 -7.00 -9.49 21.17
C MET A 1 -7.44 -8.28 20.35
N ALA A 2 -6.83 -7.11 20.54
CA ALA A 2 -7.17 -5.93 19.75
C ALA A 2 -6.89 -6.20 18.25
N ALA A 3 -7.82 -5.82 17.37
CA ALA A 3 -7.64 -6.02 15.94
C ALA A 3 -6.57 -5.05 15.41
N ASN A 4 -5.36 -5.56 15.18
CA ASN A 4 -4.28 -4.79 14.59
C ASN A 4 -4.58 -4.49 13.13
N ARG A 5 -4.43 -3.22 12.74
CA ARG A 5 -4.54 -2.76 11.35
C ARG A 5 -3.20 -2.18 10.94
N THR A 6 -2.76 -2.53 9.75
CA THR A 6 -1.58 -1.96 9.13
C THR A 6 -1.95 -1.40 7.76
N PHE A 7 -1.14 -0.47 7.29
CA PHE A 7 -1.29 0.17 6.00
C PHE A 7 -0.26 -0.39 5.02
N SER A 8 -0.70 -0.75 3.83
CA SER A 8 0.16 -1.28 2.75
C SER A 8 -0.07 -0.51 1.46
N ILE A 9 1.02 -0.22 0.74
CA ILE A 9 0.99 0.43 -0.57
C ILE A 9 1.56 -0.52 -1.61
N ILE A 10 0.77 -0.79 -2.65
CA ILE A 10 1.27 -1.41 -3.88
C ILE A 10 1.81 -0.29 -4.77
N LYS A 11 3.13 -0.22 -4.91
CA LYS A 11 3.84 0.86 -5.62
C LYS A 11 3.53 0.89 -7.14
N PRO A 12 3.82 2.02 -7.83
CA PRO A 12 3.51 2.17 -9.27
C PRO A 12 4.20 1.15 -10.18
N ASP A 13 5.38 0.66 -9.83
CA ASP A 13 6.11 -0.38 -10.56
C ASP A 13 5.36 -1.73 -10.55
N ALA A 14 4.86 -2.17 -9.39
CA ALA A 14 4.07 -3.39 -9.27
C ALA A 14 2.72 -3.27 -9.99
N THR A 15 2.10 -2.09 -9.93
CA THR A 15 0.84 -1.83 -10.64
C THR A 15 1.04 -1.83 -12.16
N ARG A 16 2.11 -1.22 -12.68
CA ARG A 16 2.45 -1.25 -14.13
C ARG A 16 2.71 -2.66 -14.66
N ARG A 17 3.19 -3.56 -13.80
CA ARG A 17 3.41 -4.98 -14.10
C ARG A 17 2.16 -5.85 -13.91
N ASN A 18 0.99 -5.26 -13.65
CA ASN A 18 -0.27 -5.95 -13.37
C ASN A 18 -0.21 -6.91 -12.16
N LEU A 19 0.66 -6.65 -11.18
CA LEU A 19 0.86 -7.52 -10.01
C LEU A 19 -0.10 -7.24 -8.85
N THR A 20 -1.02 -6.29 -8.98
CA THR A 20 -1.94 -5.90 -7.88
C THR A 20 -2.68 -7.11 -7.30
N GLY A 21 -3.28 -7.95 -8.15
CA GLY A 21 -4.03 -9.13 -7.69
C GLY A 21 -3.15 -10.17 -7.01
N ALA A 22 -1.94 -10.40 -7.53
CA ALA A 22 -0.98 -11.34 -6.94
C ALA A 22 -0.54 -10.90 -5.54
N VAL A 23 -0.30 -9.60 -5.34
CA VAL A 23 0.06 -9.05 -4.02
C VAL A 23 -1.13 -9.12 -3.06
N THR A 24 -2.34 -8.76 -3.51
CA THR A 24 -3.54 -8.90 -2.67
C THR A 24 -3.73 -10.35 -2.22
N LYS A 25 -3.64 -11.30 -3.16
CA LYS A 25 -3.75 -12.73 -2.87
C LYS A 25 -2.69 -13.19 -1.86
N MET A 26 -1.44 -12.75 -2.01
CA MET A 26 -0.38 -13.06 -1.05
C MET A 26 -0.72 -12.60 0.38
N LEU A 27 -1.30 -11.40 0.54
CA LEU A 27 -1.71 -10.89 1.86
C LEU A 27 -2.86 -11.72 2.44
N GLU A 28 -3.84 -12.10 1.62
CA GLU A 28 -4.97 -12.94 2.03
C GLU A 28 -4.52 -14.36 2.40
N ASP A 29 -3.65 -14.97 1.60
CA ASP A 29 -3.06 -16.29 1.85
C ASP A 29 -2.20 -16.30 3.14
N ALA A 30 -1.62 -15.15 3.51
CA ALA A 30 -0.93 -14.96 4.79
C ALA A 30 -1.87 -14.75 5.99
N GLY A 31 -3.20 -14.83 5.78
CA GLY A 31 -4.21 -14.70 6.83
C GLY A 31 -4.60 -13.26 7.17
N LEU A 32 -4.15 -12.26 6.38
CA LEU A 32 -4.58 -10.88 6.56
C LEU A 32 -5.91 -10.64 5.85
N ARG A 33 -6.78 -9.85 6.48
CA ARG A 33 -8.04 -9.42 5.86
C ARG A 33 -7.89 -8.01 5.28
N ILE A 34 -8.14 -7.86 3.98
CA ILE A 34 -8.22 -6.54 3.35
C ILE A 34 -9.53 -5.88 3.77
N VAL A 35 -9.44 -4.82 4.58
CA VAL A 35 -10.61 -4.10 5.11
C VAL A 35 -11.02 -2.90 4.27
N ALA A 36 -10.09 -2.36 3.48
CA ALA A 36 -10.29 -1.24 2.56
C ALA A 36 -9.20 -1.28 1.49
N SER A 37 -9.53 -0.87 0.28
CA SER A 37 -8.55 -0.64 -0.78
C SER A 37 -8.95 0.57 -1.61
N LYS A 38 -7.97 1.36 -2.05
CA LYS A 38 -8.19 2.50 -2.93
C LYS A 38 -7.02 2.61 -3.90
N ARG A 39 -7.31 2.62 -5.20
CA ARG A 39 -6.32 2.97 -6.22
C ARG A 39 -6.33 4.47 -6.41
N ILE A 40 -5.18 5.09 -6.26
CA ILE A 40 -4.98 6.52 -6.50
C ILE A 40 -3.76 6.72 -7.37
N GLN A 41 -3.77 7.79 -8.16
CA GLN A 41 -2.56 8.38 -8.71
C GLN A 41 -2.19 9.54 -7.80
N MET A 42 -1.14 9.36 -6.99
CA MET A 42 -0.70 10.40 -6.06
C MET A 42 -0.19 11.61 -6.85
N THR A 43 -0.58 12.81 -6.43
CA THR A 43 0.10 14.03 -6.89
C THR A 43 1.50 14.09 -6.27
N ARG A 44 2.35 14.95 -6.81
CA ARG A 44 3.69 15.16 -6.27
C ARG A 44 3.64 15.65 -4.82
N GLU A 45 2.78 16.61 -4.48
CA GLU A 45 2.68 17.11 -3.11
C GLU A 45 2.23 16.02 -2.13
N GLN A 46 1.31 15.14 -2.55
CA GLN A 46 0.86 14.01 -1.74
C GLN A 46 1.97 13.01 -1.46
N ALA A 47 2.80 12.70 -2.47
CA ALA A 47 3.94 11.80 -2.30
C ALA A 47 5.01 12.42 -1.40
N GLU A 48 5.33 13.70 -1.59
CA GLU A 48 6.29 14.44 -0.76
C GLU A 48 5.83 14.53 0.70
N GLY A 49 4.54 14.80 0.94
CA GLY A 49 3.95 14.78 2.28
C GLY A 49 4.00 13.39 2.93
N PHE A 50 3.73 12.33 2.18
CA PHE A 50 3.77 10.95 2.70
C PHE A 50 5.17 10.52 3.12
N TYR A 51 6.20 10.90 2.36
CA TYR A 51 7.60 10.60 2.68
C TYR A 51 8.32 11.70 3.46
N ALA A 52 7.62 12.73 3.94
CA ALA A 52 8.23 13.83 4.70
C ALA A 52 8.96 13.34 5.96
N VAL A 53 8.49 12.25 6.56
CA VAL A 53 9.13 11.58 7.72
C VAL A 53 10.51 11.00 7.37
N HIS A 54 10.77 10.75 6.10
CA HIS A 54 12.06 10.27 5.58
C HIS A 54 12.95 11.40 5.04
N ARG A 55 12.59 12.68 5.26
CA ARG A 55 13.33 13.83 4.72
C ARG A 55 14.56 14.22 5.55
N GLU A 56 14.60 13.83 6.82
CA GLU A 56 15.68 14.13 7.77
C GLU A 56 16.60 12.93 8.06
N ARG A 57 16.53 11.88 7.23
CA ARG A 57 17.44 10.73 7.22
C ARG A 57 17.94 10.49 5.81
#